data_AF-A0A9D1JN13-F1
#
_entry.id   AF-A0A9D1JN13-F1
#
_cell.length_a   1.000
_cell.length_b   1.000
_cell.length_c   1.000
_cell.angle_alpha   90.00
_cell.angle_beta   90.00
_cell.angle_gamma   90.00
#
_symmetry.space_group_name_H-M   'P 1'
#
loop_
_entity.id
_entity.type
_entity.pdbx_description
1 polymer ?
#
loop_
_entity_poly.entity_id
_entity_poly.type
_entity_poly.pdbx_seq_one_letter_code
_entity_poly.pdbx_strand_id
1 'polypeptide(L)'
;MDEKFKALLSVAIVPQVVNIIVEREHMDDIEALNAFYKSQTYAMLEREDTKVWHYSPLTLYHVWKSEQSGNIEWPEEGLLV
;
A
#
# COMPACT_ATOMS: atom_id res chain seq x y z
N MET A 1 -12.84 2.32 -12.82
CA MET A 1 -11.84 1.38 -12.30
C MET A 1 -12.18 0.01 -12.80
N ASP A 2 -11.26 -0.64 -13.52
CA ASP A 2 -11.43 -1.99 -14.08
C ASP A 2 -11.68 -3.02 -12.97
N GLU A 3 -12.60 -3.96 -13.17
CA GLU A 3 -12.97 -4.94 -12.13
C GLU A 3 -11.83 -5.92 -11.81
N LYS A 4 -10.95 -6.23 -12.78
CA LYS A 4 -9.77 -7.05 -12.52
C LYS A 4 -8.75 -6.28 -11.69
N PHE A 5 -8.60 -4.98 -11.95
CA PHE A 5 -7.76 -4.11 -11.13
C PHE A 5 -8.27 -4.04 -9.68
N LYS A 6 -9.58 -3.87 -9.47
CA LYS A 6 -10.17 -3.94 -8.12
C LYS A 6 -9.87 -5.26 -7.41
N ALA A 7 -10.06 -6.37 -8.12
CA ALA A 7 -9.79 -7.70 -7.57
C ALA A 7 -8.30 -7.89 -7.25
N LEU A 8 -7.39 -7.39 -8.09
CA LEU A 8 -5.96 -7.39 -7.80
C LEU A 8 -5.65 -6.66 -6.48
N LEU A 9 -6.21 -5.46 -6.30
CA LEU A 9 -6.02 -4.69 -5.08
C LEU A 9 -6.59 -5.43 -3.86
N SER A 10 -7.86 -5.81 -3.89
CA SER A 10 -8.57 -6.34 -2.71
C SER A 10 -8.21 -7.78 -2.35
N VAL A 11 -7.83 -8.60 -3.33
CA VAL A 11 -7.54 -10.03 -3.10
C VAL A 11 -6.05 -10.30 -2.93
N ALA A 12 -5.20 -9.61 -3.69
CA ALA A 12 -3.76 -9.88 -3.68
C ALA A 12 -2.96 -8.86 -2.87
N ILE A 13 -3.11 -7.56 -3.15
CA ILE A 13 -2.17 -6.56 -2.62
C ILE A 13 -2.53 -6.14 -1.19
N VAL A 14 -3.76 -5.65 -0.98
CA VAL A 14 -4.19 -5.09 0.31
C VAL A 14 -4.02 -6.09 1.46
N PRO A 15 -4.47 -7.36 1.37
CA PRO A 15 -4.33 -8.30 2.48
C PRO A 15 -2.87 -8.55 2.87
N GLN A 16 -1.96 -8.59 1.90
CA GLN A 16 -0.54 -8.81 2.17
C GLN A 16 0.10 -7.60 2.86
N VAL A 17 -0.21 -6.37 2.42
CA VAL A 17 0.32 -5.16 3.07
C VAL A 17 -0.22 -5.02 4.49
N VAL A 18 -1.52 -5.26 4.69
CA VAL A 18 -2.16 -5.19 6.01
C VAL A 18 -1.55 -6.23 6.96
N ASN A 19 -1.31 -7.47 6.51
CA ASN A 19 -0.65 -8.48 7.33
C ASN A 19 0.77 -8.04 7.76
N ILE A 20 1.53 -7.41 6.87
CA ILE A 20 2.86 -6.86 7.22
C ILE A 20 2.74 -5.76 8.29
N ILE A 21 1.72 -4.89 8.20
CA ILE A 21 1.47 -3.84 9.19
C ILE A 21 1.13 -4.47 10.55
N VAL A 22 0.21 -5.43 10.59
CA VAL A 22 -0.16 -6.16 11.82
C VAL A 22 1.07 -6.76 12.49
N GLU A 23 1.90 -7.48 11.74
CA GLU A 23 3.09 -8.15 12.28
C GLU A 23 4.16 -7.18 12.80
N ARG A 24 4.39 -6.06 12.10
CA ARG A 24 5.51 -5.14 12.39
C ARG A 24 5.17 -4.00 13.32
N GLU A 25 3.93 -3.53 13.28
CA GLU A 25 3.46 -2.39 14.06
C GLU A 25 2.66 -2.82 15.30
N HIS A 26 2.44 -4.13 15.47
CA HIS A 26 1.65 -4.70 16.57
C HIS A 26 0.23 -4.13 16.66
N MET A 27 -0.35 -3.79 15.50
CA MET A 27 -1.75 -3.35 15.36
C MET A 27 -2.68 -4.55 15.23
N ASP A 28 -3.95 -4.38 15.63
CA ASP A 28 -4.97 -5.36 15.28
C ASP A 28 -5.38 -5.28 13.79
N ASP A 29 -6.03 -6.32 13.28
CA ASP A 29 -6.40 -6.42 11.86
C ASP A 29 -7.25 -5.24 11.39
N ILE A 30 -8.20 -4.78 12.20
CA ILE A 30 -9.13 -3.71 11.84
C ILE A 30 -8.42 -2.35 11.92
N GLU A 31 -7.56 -2.14 12.90
CA GLU A 31 -6.71 -0.96 13.02
C GLU A 31 -5.77 -0.85 11.81
N ALA A 32 -5.02 -1.91 11.49
CA ALA A 32 -4.09 -1.93 10.37
C ALA A 32 -4.80 -1.71 9.03
N LEU A 33 -5.96 -2.34 8.82
CA LEU A 33 -6.77 -2.16 7.61
C LEU A 33 -7.24 -0.71 7.47
N ASN A 34 -7.77 -0.12 8.54
CA ASN A 34 -8.23 1.26 8.54
C ASN A 34 -7.08 2.25 8.35
N ALA A 35 -5.92 2.01 8.97
CA ALA A 35 -4.74 2.83 8.83
C ALA A 35 -4.20 2.80 7.40
N PHE A 36 -4.20 1.62 6.76
CA PHE A 36 -3.76 1.50 5.38
C PHE A 36 -4.73 2.18 4.40
N TYR A 37 -6.05 1.94 4.50
CA TYR A 37 -7.02 2.57 3.59
C TYR A 37 -7.09 4.10 3.70
N LYS A 38 -6.76 4.68 4.86
CA LYS A 38 -6.72 6.14 5.06
C LYS A 38 -5.42 6.80 4.59
N SER A 39 -4.44 6.00 4.18
CA SER A 39 -3.11 6.50 3.82
C SER A 39 -3.06 7.10 2.41
N GLN A 40 -2.16 8.06 2.22
CA GLN A 40 -1.79 8.57 0.91
C GLN A 40 -1.19 7.47 0.03
N THR A 41 -0.50 6.50 0.65
CA THR A 41 0.02 5.30 -0.02
C THR A 41 -1.09 4.52 -0.71
N TYR A 42 -2.19 4.22 -0.01
CA TYR A 42 -3.35 3.54 -0.61
C TYR A 42 -4.04 4.42 -1.65
N ALA A 43 -4.20 5.71 -1.40
CA ALA A 43 -4.81 6.66 -2.35
C ALA A 43 -4.03 6.75 -3.69
N MET A 44 -2.72 6.51 -3.69
CA MET A 44 -1.96 6.36 -4.93
C MET A 44 -2.07 4.95 -5.50
N LEU A 45 -2.05 3.90 -4.67
CA LEU A 45 -2.20 2.51 -5.09
C LEU A 45 -3.52 2.24 -5.82
N GLU A 46 -4.63 2.83 -5.36
CA GLU A 46 -5.96 2.64 -5.99
C GLU A 46 -6.12 3.34 -7.34
N ARG A 47 -5.16 4.19 -7.70
CA ARG A 47 -5.09 4.89 -8.96
C ARG A 47 -4.21 4.13 -9.94
N GLU A 48 -4.84 3.41 -10.87
CA GLU A 48 -4.15 2.55 -11.84
C GLU A 48 -3.09 3.27 -12.71
N ASP A 49 -3.28 4.58 -12.94
CA ASP A 49 -2.38 5.45 -13.70
C ASP A 49 -1.05 5.74 -12.98
N THR A 50 -1.00 5.63 -11.65
CA THR A 50 0.23 5.86 -10.87
C THR A 50 1.23 4.71 -10.98
N LYS A 51 0.78 3.53 -11.43
CA LYS A 51 1.57 2.28 -11.51
C LYS A 51 2.14 1.80 -10.17
N VAL A 52 1.71 2.37 -9.05
CA VAL A 52 2.12 1.97 -7.68
C VAL A 52 1.77 0.50 -7.38
N TRP A 53 0.75 -0.05 -8.03
CA TRP A 53 0.36 -1.46 -7.92
C TRP A 53 1.41 -2.45 -8.47
N HIS A 54 2.45 -1.99 -9.17
CA HIS A 54 3.60 -2.83 -9.54
C HIS A 54 4.56 -3.08 -8.36
N TYR A 55 4.47 -2.29 -7.29
CA TYR A 55 5.34 -2.47 -6.13
C TYR A 55 4.99 -3.74 -5.36
N SER A 56 6.03 -4.39 -4.82
CA SER A 56 5.83 -5.51 -3.91
C SER A 56 5.10 -5.04 -2.64
N PRO A 57 4.33 -5.92 -1.95
CA PRO A 57 3.67 -5.57 -0.70
C PRO A 57 4.63 -5.00 0.36
N LEU A 58 5.87 -5.50 0.43
CA LEU A 58 6.89 -4.98 1.34
C LEU A 58 7.31 -3.54 1.00
N THR A 59 7.40 -3.22 -0.29
CA THR A 59 7.71 -1.86 -0.75
C THR A 59 6.58 -0.90 -0.40
N LEU A 60 5.32 -1.31 -0.63
CA LEU A 60 4.14 -0.54 -0.25
C LEU A 60 4.08 -0.30 1.26
N TYR A 61 4.45 -1.29 2.08
CA TYR A 61 4.60 -1.11 3.52
C TYR A 61 5.65 -0.04 3.86
N HIS A 62 6.82 -0.05 3.23
CA HIS A 62 7.85 0.97 3.48
C HIS A 62 7.39 2.38 3.09
N VAL A 63 6.69 2.53 1.96
CA VAL A 63 6.07 3.82 1.57
C VAL A 63 5.07 4.27 2.65
N TRP A 64 4.16 3.38 3.06
CA TRP A 64 3.21 3.68 4.13
C TRP A 64 3.90 4.04 5.45
N LYS A 65 5.00 3.37 5.79
CA LYS A 65 5.76 3.63 7.02
C LYS A 65 6.48 4.98 6.98
N SER A 66 7.01 5.37 5.82
CA SER A 66 7.59 6.70 5.63
C SER A 66 6.54 7.79 5.87
N GLU A 67 5.34 7.60 5.31
CA GLU A 67 4.20 8.51 5.48
C GLU A 67 3.87 8.71 6.97
N GLN A 68 3.91 7.64 7.78
CA GLN A 68 3.69 7.75 9.23
C GLN A 68 4.77 8.57 9.96
N SER A 69 5.96 8.71 9.36
CA SER A 69 7.07 9.52 9.89
C SER A 69 6.97 10.99 9.47
N GLY A 70 5.95 11.36 8.69
CA GLY A 70 5.64 12.73 8.30
C GLY A 70 5.98 13.11 6.86
N ASN A 71 6.65 12.24 6.10
CA ASN A 71 6.96 12.46 4.68
C ASN A 71 6.80 11.16 3.89
N ILE A 72 6.17 11.22 2.73
CA ILE A 72 6.08 10.04 1.85
C ILE A 72 7.34 9.92 0.99
N GLU A 73 8.03 8.80 1.11
CA GLU A 73 9.22 8.47 0.33
C GLU A 73 8.88 7.39 -0.69
N TRP A 74 8.97 7.75 -1.97
CA TRP A 74 8.73 6.82 -3.07
C TRP A 74 10.05 6.15 -3.49
N PRO A 75 10.06 4.84 -3.78
CA PRO A 75 11.26 4.15 -4.23
C PRO A 75 11.74 4.71 -5.57
N GLU A 76 13.05 4.95 -5.71
CA GLU A 76 13.65 5.46 -6.96
C GLU A 76 13.45 4.50 -8.16
N GLU A 77 13.33 3.19 -7.91
CA GLU A 77 13.24 2.14 -8.94
C GLU A 77 11.89 2.11 -9.70
N GLY A 78 10.89 2.88 -9.28
CA GLY A 78 9.54 2.84 -9.85
C GLY A 78 9.16 3.94 -10.84
N LEU A 79 10.04 4.92 -11.08
CA LEU A 79 9.78 6.07 -11.96
C LEU A 79 10.27 5.87 -13.40
N LEU A 80 10.87 4.71 -13.71
CA LEU A 80 11.49 4.42 -14.99
C LEU A 80 11.00 3.08 -15.56
N VAL A 81 9.78 3.06 -16.10
CA VAL A 81 9.39 2.20 -17.24
C VAL A 81 8.20 2.79 -17.97
#